data_AF-A0A6B2FZI3-F1
#
_entry.id   AF-A0A6B2FZI3-F1
#
_cell.length_a   1.000
_cell.length_b   1.000
_cell.length_c   1.000
_cell.angle_alpha   90.00
_cell.angle_beta   90.00
_cell.angle_gamma   90.00
#
_symmetry.space_group_name_H-M   'P 1'
#
loop_
_entity.id
_entity.type
_entity.pdbx_description
1 polymer ?
#
loop_
_entity_poly.entity_id
_entity_poly.type
_entity_poly.pdbx_seq_one_letter_code
_entity_poly.pdbx_strand_id
1 'polypeptide(L)'
;MSLNLKKYEVVMIDKWNKFVKANKKDSWILFGFEGKTFDLIHCGSGDDGMEEFVEELSNGRIMYGAISVEDPNTSLQKIVFICWQGQSVPTNIRGKVASFGSAINQFFKGYSIEITATSEEDLSIDVIKEKVKSASGSNYSIHEKKAKGEAKTHEICSYQKVDPISEITNARNTQSQSQAAKFLEEPESDNKLNSAKTVREQRIKEMDEMIKMSRTTNLAKPDEESVRELKSLNIET
;
A
#
# COMPACT_ATOMS: atom_id res chain seq x y z
N MET A 1 -0.43 -16.52 17.12
CA MET A 1 0.59 -15.79 17.91
C MET A 1 0.52 -14.34 17.50
N SER A 2 0.28 -13.44 18.45
CA SER A 2 0.15 -11.99 18.24
C SER A 2 1.44 -11.27 18.64
N LEU A 3 1.67 -10.10 18.06
CA LEU A 3 2.71 -9.16 18.52
C LEU A 3 2.44 -8.76 19.97
N ASN A 4 3.48 -8.74 20.80
CA ASN A 4 3.39 -8.29 22.19
C ASN A 4 4.25 -7.04 22.38
N LEU A 5 3.58 -5.91 22.58
CA LEU A 5 4.22 -4.61 22.81
C LEU A 5 4.25 -4.22 24.29
N LYS A 6 3.45 -4.86 25.14
CA LYS A 6 3.19 -4.40 26.52
C LYS A 6 4.35 -4.64 27.46
N LYS A 7 5.12 -5.71 27.26
CA LYS A 7 6.18 -6.15 28.18
C LYS A 7 7.26 -5.09 28.40
N TYR A 8 7.67 -4.40 27.33
CA TYR A 8 8.76 -3.42 27.34
C TYR A 8 8.31 -2.06 26.79
N GLU A 9 7.00 -1.80 26.79
CA GLU A 9 6.37 -0.61 26.20
C GLU A 9 6.99 0.69 26.71
N VAL A 10 7.05 0.86 28.04
CA VAL A 10 7.51 2.09 28.69
C VAL A 10 8.95 2.41 28.32
N VAL A 11 9.82 1.38 28.32
CA VAL A 11 11.24 1.54 27.99
C VAL A 11 11.43 1.90 26.52
N MET A 12 10.67 1.28 25.62
CA MET A 12 10.75 1.57 24.19
C MET A 12 10.23 2.96 23.85
N ILE A 13 9.08 3.36 24.40
CA ILE A 13 8.49 4.67 24.15
C ILE A 13 9.39 5.78 24.71
N ASP A 14 9.99 5.59 25.88
CA ASP A 14 10.94 6.56 26.45
C ASP A 14 12.15 6.76 25.54
N LYS A 15 12.76 5.67 25.05
CA LYS A 15 13.90 5.74 24.11
C LYS A 15 13.50 6.35 22.78
N TRP A 16 12.37 5.94 22.21
CA TRP A 16 11.83 6.49 20.97
C TRP A 16 11.57 7.99 21.09
N ASN A 17 10.92 8.43 22.16
CA ASN A 17 10.64 9.84 22.38
C ASN A 17 11.92 10.66 22.58
N LYS A 18 12.93 10.11 23.25
CA LYS A 18 14.25 10.76 23.37
C LYS A 18 14.91 10.92 22.00
N PHE A 19 14.88 9.88 21.17
CA PHE A 19 15.39 9.91 19.80
C PHE A 19 14.68 10.97 18.94
N VAL A 20 13.34 10.94 18.92
CA VAL A 20 12.52 11.89 18.14
C VAL A 20 12.72 13.34 18.60
N LYS A 21 12.87 13.58 19.91
CA LYS A 21 13.12 14.92 20.46
C LYS A 21 14.53 15.43 20.16
N ALA A 22 15.52 14.54 20.21
CA ALA A 22 16.91 14.92 19.96
C ALA A 22 17.11 15.33 18.49
N ASN A 23 16.49 14.60 17.56
CA ASN A 23 16.56 14.82 16.10
C ASN A 23 17.96 15.27 15.64
N LYS A 24 18.97 14.55 16.13
CA LYS A 24 20.37 14.81 15.80
C LYS A 24 20.65 14.23 14.42
N LYS A 25 21.52 14.91 13.68
CA LYS A 25 22.05 14.39 12.43
C LYS A 25 22.73 13.03 12.67
N ASP A 26 22.47 12.06 11.79
CA ASP A 26 23.11 10.75 11.76
C ASP A 26 22.87 9.87 13.01
N SER A 27 21.87 10.22 13.84
CA SER A 27 21.46 9.36 14.96
C SER A 27 20.58 8.21 14.46
N TRP A 28 20.76 7.03 15.05
CA TRP A 28 19.97 5.84 14.75
C TRP A 28 19.57 5.07 16.01
N ILE A 29 18.47 4.33 15.90
CA ILE A 29 17.96 3.44 16.95
C ILE A 29 17.45 2.14 16.32
N LEU A 30 17.73 1.01 16.97
CA LEU A 30 17.40 -0.32 16.47
C LEU A 30 16.58 -1.11 17.50
N PHE A 31 15.50 -1.69 17.02
CA PHE A 31 14.62 -2.60 17.74
C PHE A 31 14.62 -3.97 17.05
N GLY A 32 14.42 -5.03 17.83
CA GLY A 32 14.38 -6.39 17.33
C GLY A 32 13.47 -7.26 18.18
N PHE A 33 13.28 -8.50 17.75
CA PHE A 33 12.47 -9.47 18.51
C PHE A 33 13.32 -10.31 19.45
N GLU A 34 12.79 -10.55 20.65
CA GLU A 34 13.40 -11.43 21.65
C GLU A 34 13.15 -12.91 21.29
N GLY A 35 14.19 -13.58 20.78
CA GLY A 35 14.19 -15.04 20.57
C GLY A 35 13.12 -15.53 19.59
N LYS A 36 12.27 -16.47 20.04
CA LYS A 36 11.16 -17.03 19.24
C LYS A 36 9.82 -16.35 19.52
N THR A 37 9.78 -15.45 20.50
CA THR A 37 8.61 -14.67 20.87
C THR A 37 8.61 -13.37 20.08
N PHE A 38 7.42 -12.89 19.70
CA PHE A 38 7.26 -11.59 19.05
C PHE A 38 7.15 -10.47 20.10
N ASP A 39 8.04 -10.51 21.09
CA ASP A 39 8.24 -9.45 22.08
C ASP A 39 9.29 -8.49 21.50
N LEU A 40 8.92 -7.23 21.27
CA LEU A 40 9.84 -6.23 20.75
C LEU A 40 10.79 -5.78 21.87
N ILE A 41 12.07 -5.60 21.56
CA ILE A 41 13.12 -5.13 22.48
C ILE A 41 13.99 -4.09 21.79
N HIS A 42 14.62 -3.24 22.58
CA HIS A 42 15.67 -2.35 22.09
C HIS A 42 16.98 -3.12 21.93
N CYS A 43 17.55 -3.12 20.73
CA CYS A 43 18.83 -3.76 20.43
C CYS A 43 19.99 -2.79 20.66
N GLY A 44 19.96 -1.63 20.01
CA GLY A 44 21.08 -0.67 19.99
C GLY A 44 20.65 0.73 19.60
N SER A 45 21.53 1.69 19.83
CA SER A 45 21.39 3.08 19.39
C SER A 45 22.77 3.68 19.24
N GLY A 46 22.97 4.49 18.20
CA GLY A 46 24.24 5.14 17.91
C GLY A 46 24.04 6.49 17.24
N ASP A 47 25.14 7.20 17.05
CA ASP A 47 25.19 8.54 16.48
C ASP A 47 26.15 8.60 15.26
N ASP A 48 26.65 7.46 14.77
CA ASP A 48 27.62 7.38 13.65
C ASP A 48 26.97 7.05 12.29
N GLY A 49 25.67 7.34 12.17
CA GLY A 49 24.96 7.31 10.89
C GLY A 49 24.62 5.91 10.37
N MET A 50 24.63 5.81 9.05
CA MET A 50 24.12 4.64 8.33
C MET A 50 25.09 3.47 8.32
N GLU A 51 26.40 3.73 8.33
CA GLU A 51 27.43 2.70 8.29
C GLU A 51 27.35 1.83 9.55
N GLU A 52 27.37 2.46 10.73
CA GLU A 52 27.21 1.78 12.02
C GLU A 52 25.84 1.07 12.13
N PHE A 53 24.77 1.70 11.60
CA PHE A 53 23.45 1.09 11.58
C PHE A 53 23.44 -0.23 10.79
N VAL A 54 24.08 -0.28 9.62
CA VAL A 54 24.12 -1.47 8.77
C VAL A 54 24.95 -2.59 9.41
N GLU A 55 26.04 -2.25 10.09
CA GLU A 55 26.88 -3.23 10.81
C GLU A 55 26.15 -3.94 11.96
N GLU A 56 25.23 -3.25 12.64
CA GLU A 56 24.43 -3.81 13.74
C GLU A 56 23.28 -4.70 13.22
N LEU A 57 22.96 -4.68 11.92
CA LEU A 57 21.89 -5.48 11.35
C LEU A 57 22.24 -6.96 11.30
N SER A 58 21.24 -7.79 11.62
CA SER A 58 21.37 -9.26 11.53
C SER A 58 20.55 -9.82 10.38
N ASN A 59 21.21 -10.58 9.50
CA ASN A 59 20.57 -11.31 8.40
C ASN A 59 19.64 -12.44 8.87
N GLY A 60 19.76 -12.89 10.12
CA GLY A 60 18.96 -13.97 10.70
C GLY A 60 17.70 -13.53 11.43
N ARG A 61 17.42 -12.21 11.50
CA ARG A 61 16.33 -11.65 12.31
C ARG A 61 15.56 -10.58 11.54
N ILE A 62 14.34 -10.33 11.98
CA ILE A 62 13.58 -9.15 11.56
C ILE A 62 13.82 -8.08 12.62
N MET A 63 14.16 -6.88 12.15
CA MET A 63 14.49 -5.73 12.99
C MET A 63 13.75 -4.49 12.47
N TYR A 64 13.54 -3.54 13.36
CA TYR A 64 12.94 -2.26 13.05
C TYR A 64 13.91 -1.16 13.50
N GLY A 65 14.35 -0.34 12.57
CA GLY A 65 15.25 0.77 12.85
C GLY A 65 14.58 2.10 12.59
N ALA A 66 15.12 3.16 13.17
CA ALA A 66 14.91 4.50 12.65
C ALA A 66 16.23 5.26 12.59
N ILE A 67 16.36 6.09 11.58
CA ILE A 67 17.55 6.89 11.32
C ILE A 67 17.14 8.32 10.97
N SER A 68 17.88 9.30 11.45
CA SER A 68 17.74 10.69 11.04
C SER A 68 18.57 10.94 9.78
N VAL A 69 17.91 11.32 8.69
CA VAL A 69 18.56 11.61 7.41
C VAL A 69 18.21 13.03 6.98
N GLU A 70 19.24 13.74 6.52
CA GLU A 70 19.08 15.07 5.92
C GLU A 70 18.43 14.96 4.54
N ASP A 71 17.30 15.64 4.35
CA ASP A 71 16.63 15.68 3.06
C ASP A 71 17.34 16.65 2.09
N PRO A 72 17.76 16.21 0.90
CA PRO A 72 18.45 17.07 -0.06
C PRO A 72 17.60 18.26 -0.56
N ASN A 73 16.27 18.19 -0.50
CA ASN A 73 15.41 19.27 -0.98
C ASN A 73 15.19 20.37 0.06
N THR A 74 15.03 19.98 1.33
CA THR A 74 14.64 20.89 2.41
C THR A 74 15.77 21.20 3.38
N SER A 75 16.89 20.46 3.31
CA SER A 75 17.99 20.46 4.28
C SER A 75 17.52 20.27 5.73
N LEU A 76 16.33 19.70 5.92
CA LEU A 76 15.78 19.38 7.23
C LEU A 76 16.06 17.92 7.55
N GLN A 77 16.31 17.65 8.82
CA GLN A 77 16.45 16.30 9.34
C GLN A 77 15.08 15.62 9.38
N LYS A 78 14.97 14.50 8.68
CA LYS A 78 13.77 13.66 8.63
C LYS A 78 14.07 12.29 9.21
N ILE A 79 13.14 11.81 10.02
CA ILE A 79 13.21 10.48 10.59
C ILE A 79 12.66 9.48 9.59
N VAL A 80 13.50 8.54 9.17
CA VAL A 80 13.16 7.42 8.29
C VAL A 80 13.03 6.17 9.14
N PHE A 81 11.89 5.50 9.05
CA PHE A 81 11.64 4.22 9.70
C PHE A 81 11.99 3.08 8.74
N ILE A 82 12.78 2.12 9.20
CA ILE A 82 13.32 1.03 8.39
C ILE A 82 12.81 -0.30 8.94
N CYS A 83 12.11 -1.05 8.11
CA CYS A 83 11.65 -2.41 8.37
C CYS A 83 12.64 -3.40 7.73
N TRP A 84 13.62 -3.86 8.51
CA TRP A 84 14.66 -4.79 8.05
C TRP A 84 14.17 -6.24 8.09
N GLN A 85 14.19 -6.90 6.94
CA GLN A 85 13.84 -8.31 6.79
C GLN A 85 15.06 -9.11 6.37
N GLY A 86 15.82 -9.64 7.34
CA GLY A 86 17.01 -10.43 7.04
C GLY A 86 16.77 -11.57 6.04
N GLN A 87 17.75 -11.82 5.17
CA GLN A 87 17.65 -12.81 4.09
C GLN A 87 17.48 -14.24 4.61
N SER A 88 18.11 -14.56 5.74
CA SER A 88 18.07 -15.89 6.36
C SER A 88 16.82 -16.13 7.22
N VAL A 89 15.89 -15.17 7.26
CA VAL A 89 14.64 -15.31 8.01
C VAL A 89 13.69 -16.28 7.29
N PRO A 90 13.19 -17.33 7.97
CA PRO A 90 12.20 -18.24 7.41
C PRO A 90 10.91 -17.55 6.92
N THR A 91 10.41 -17.98 5.75
CA THR A 91 9.22 -17.41 5.11
C THR A 91 7.97 -17.42 6.01
N ASN A 92 7.82 -18.44 6.86
CA ASN A 92 6.71 -18.55 7.82
C ASN A 92 6.74 -17.44 8.89
N ILE A 93 7.91 -16.90 9.23
CA ILE A 93 8.07 -15.79 10.16
C ILE A 93 7.79 -14.48 9.43
N ARG A 94 8.35 -14.30 8.22
CA ARG A 94 8.13 -13.10 7.39
C ARG A 94 6.64 -12.86 7.14
N GLY A 95 5.88 -13.90 6.79
CA GLY A 95 4.43 -13.79 6.59
C GLY A 95 3.65 -13.37 7.84
N LYS A 96 4.08 -13.80 9.04
CA LYS A 96 3.46 -13.38 10.31
C LYS A 96 3.78 -11.92 10.62
N VAL A 97 5.04 -11.53 10.44
CA VAL A 97 5.49 -10.17 10.76
C VAL A 97 4.90 -9.13 9.81
N ALA A 98 4.60 -9.50 8.56
CA ALA A 98 3.85 -8.63 7.65
C ALA A 98 2.49 -8.18 8.23
N SER A 99 1.83 -9.02 9.04
CA SER A 99 0.57 -8.65 9.71
C SER A 99 0.77 -7.66 10.87
N PHE A 100 1.99 -7.48 11.36
CA PHE A 100 2.29 -6.61 12.50
C PHE A 100 2.56 -5.15 12.11
N GLY A 101 2.79 -4.86 10.82
CA GLY A 101 3.15 -3.52 10.34
C GLY A 101 2.20 -2.42 10.83
N SER A 102 0.89 -2.65 10.76
CA SER A 102 -0.10 -1.67 11.24
C SER A 102 0.02 -1.37 12.75
N ALA A 103 0.25 -2.39 13.57
CA ALA A 103 0.41 -2.21 15.02
C ALA A 103 1.71 -1.48 15.36
N ILE A 104 2.79 -1.75 14.62
CA ILE A 104 4.11 -1.11 14.79
C ILE A 104 4.05 0.37 14.35
N ASN A 105 3.38 0.65 13.24
CA ASN A 105 3.18 2.02 12.74
C ASN A 105 2.30 2.85 13.68
N GLN A 106 1.33 2.23 14.36
CA GLN A 106 0.56 2.90 15.40
C GLN A 106 1.38 3.16 16.67
N PHE A 107 2.33 2.27 16.98
CA PHE A 107 3.18 2.35 18.16
C PHE A 107 4.27 3.41 18.02
N PHE A 108 5.03 3.40 16.93
CA PHE A 108 6.07 4.38 16.63
C PHE A 108 5.49 5.54 15.82
N LYS A 109 5.32 6.71 16.45
CA LYS A 109 4.82 7.90 15.78
C LYS A 109 5.93 8.92 15.55
N GLY A 110 5.78 9.74 14.51
CA GLY A 110 6.69 10.86 14.24
C GLY A 110 7.80 10.58 13.22
N TYR A 111 7.72 9.48 12.48
CA TYR A 111 8.57 9.27 11.30
C TYR A 111 7.89 9.83 10.04
N SER A 112 8.69 10.21 9.04
CA SER A 112 8.20 10.76 7.77
C SER A 112 7.91 9.68 6.73
N ILE A 113 8.73 8.63 6.70
CA ILE A 113 8.74 7.61 5.65
C ILE A 113 9.04 6.25 6.28
N GLU A 114 8.39 5.22 5.79
CA GLU A 114 8.70 3.82 6.07
C GLU A 114 9.38 3.18 4.85
N ILE A 115 10.49 2.49 5.08
CA ILE A 115 11.23 1.76 4.05
C ILE A 115 11.34 0.29 4.49
N THR A 116 10.89 -0.63 3.65
CA THR A 116 11.18 -2.05 3.83
C THR A 116 12.45 -2.40 3.08
N ALA A 117 13.40 -3.07 3.73
CA ALA A 117 14.68 -3.48 3.17
C ALA A 117 14.96 -4.95 3.48
N THR A 118 15.55 -5.66 2.51
CA THR A 118 15.91 -7.09 2.65
C THR A 118 17.41 -7.31 2.45
N SER A 119 18.05 -6.43 1.67
CA SER A 119 19.49 -6.42 1.41
C SER A 119 20.12 -5.15 1.96
N GLU A 120 21.40 -5.22 2.33
CA GLU A 120 22.20 -4.04 2.71
C GLU A 120 22.30 -3.04 1.55
N GLU A 121 22.19 -3.52 0.30
CA GLU A 121 22.16 -2.67 -0.90
C GLU A 121 20.94 -1.71 -0.91
N ASP A 122 19.80 -2.16 -0.38
CA ASP A 122 18.58 -1.33 -0.24
C ASP A 122 18.77 -0.20 0.78
N LEU A 123 19.78 -0.33 1.64
CA LEU A 123 20.15 0.60 2.70
C LEU A 123 21.33 1.48 2.31
N SER A 124 21.61 1.62 1.02
CA SER A 124 22.57 2.63 0.56
C SER A 124 22.04 4.06 0.81
N ILE A 125 22.97 4.94 1.19
CA ILE A 125 22.69 6.35 1.51
C ILE A 125 21.94 7.04 0.36
N ASP A 126 22.33 6.74 -0.88
CA ASP A 126 21.76 7.35 -2.07
C ASP A 126 20.31 6.92 -2.31
N VAL A 127 20.00 5.62 -2.17
CA VAL A 127 18.64 5.08 -2.33
C VAL A 127 17.70 5.64 -1.27
N ILE A 128 18.16 5.76 -0.03
CA ILE A 128 17.36 6.32 1.05
C ILE A 128 17.14 7.82 0.82
N LYS A 129 18.18 8.59 0.44
CA LYS A 129 18.03 10.01 0.11
C LYS A 129 17.07 10.23 -1.05
N GLU A 130 17.08 9.37 -2.07
CA GLU A 130 16.14 9.43 -3.19
C GLU A 130 14.69 9.18 -2.74
N LYS A 131 14.48 8.18 -1.87
CA LYS A 131 13.16 7.92 -1.27
C LYS A 131 12.70 9.08 -0.39
N VAL A 132 13.60 9.66 0.40
CA VAL A 132 13.35 10.86 1.21
C VAL A 132 12.96 12.06 0.37
N LYS A 133 13.72 12.30 -0.69
CA LYS A 133 13.47 13.36 -1.66
C LYS A 133 12.09 13.20 -2.31
N SER A 134 11.77 11.97 -2.74
CA SER A 134 10.50 11.64 -3.39
C SER A 134 9.30 11.88 -2.47
N ALA A 135 9.41 11.46 -1.21
CA ALA A 135 8.36 11.60 -0.21
C ALA A 135 8.23 13.02 0.37
N SER A 136 9.23 13.90 0.19
CA SER A 136 9.18 15.27 0.70
C SER A 136 8.04 16.11 0.12
N GLY A 137 7.44 15.71 -1.01
CA GLY A 137 6.39 16.49 -1.68
C GLY A 137 6.86 17.83 -2.27
N SER A 138 8.10 18.23 -1.99
CA SER A 138 8.76 19.45 -2.49
C SER A 138 9.31 19.30 -3.91
N ASN A 139 9.04 18.19 -4.59
CA ASN A 139 9.36 18.01 -6.01
C ASN A 139 8.36 18.79 -6.88
N TYR A 140 8.30 20.10 -6.67
CA TYR A 140 7.71 20.99 -7.65
C TYR A 140 8.66 20.99 -8.84
N SER A 141 8.33 20.18 -9.86
CA SER A 141 8.74 20.54 -11.21
C SER A 141 8.01 21.85 -11.50
N ILE A 142 8.66 22.97 -11.17
CA ILE A 142 8.34 24.24 -11.81
C ILE A 142 8.50 23.89 -13.28
N HIS A 143 7.38 23.65 -13.94
CA HIS A 143 7.30 23.72 -15.38
C HIS A 143 7.61 25.17 -15.66
N GLU A 144 8.90 25.48 -15.69
CA GLU A 144 9.45 26.61 -16.39
C GLU A 144 8.98 26.34 -17.81
N LYS A 145 7.78 26.87 -18.12
CA LYS A 145 7.28 26.95 -19.48
C LYS A 145 8.45 27.54 -20.22
N LYS A 146 9.16 26.74 -21.01
CA LYS A 146 10.24 27.24 -21.86
C LYS A 146 9.64 28.44 -22.56
N ALA A 147 10.10 29.62 -22.19
CA ALA A 147 9.81 30.84 -22.90
C ALA A 147 10.52 30.71 -24.25
N LYS A 148 9.93 29.94 -25.17
CA LYS A 148 10.06 30.22 -26.60
C LYS A 148 9.21 31.47 -26.83
N GLY A 149 9.80 32.59 -26.46
CA GLY A 149 9.25 33.92 -26.57
C GLY A 149 10.43 34.86 -26.58
N GLU A 150 11.19 34.85 -27.67
CA GLU A 150 12.04 35.98 -28.02
C GLU A 150 11.18 37.24 -27.91
N ALA A 151 11.72 38.23 -27.20
CA ALA A 151 11.06 39.49 -26.93
C ALA A 151 10.60 40.15 -28.24
N LYS A 152 9.28 40.18 -28.47
CA LYS A 152 8.69 41.16 -29.38
C LYS A 152 8.19 42.32 -28.55
N THR A 153 8.95 43.41 -28.63
CA THR A 153 8.47 44.78 -28.47
C THR A 153 7.10 44.92 -29.15
N HIS A 154 6.19 45.64 -28.49
CA HIS A 154 4.81 45.82 -28.96
C HIS A 154 4.75 46.41 -30.37
N GLU A 155 4.45 45.57 -31.37
CA GLU A 155 4.05 46.03 -32.71
C GLU A 155 2.82 45.23 -33.17
N ILE A 156 1.72 46.00 -33.30
CA ILE A 156 0.55 45.89 -34.18
C ILE A 156 0.09 44.47 -34.60
N CYS A 157 -1.17 44.17 -34.27
CA CYS A 157 -1.94 42.98 -34.66
C CYS A 157 -1.66 42.51 -36.10
N SER A 158 -0.88 41.44 -36.27
CA SER A 158 -0.59 40.86 -37.58
C SER A 158 -1.66 39.85 -37.96
N TYR A 159 -2.53 40.23 -38.90
CA TYR A 159 -3.49 39.33 -39.54
C TYR A 159 -2.72 38.30 -40.38
N GLN A 160 -2.87 37.02 -40.06
CA GLN A 160 -2.38 35.93 -40.91
C GLN A 160 -3.57 35.34 -41.67
N LYS A 161 -3.53 35.43 -43.00
CA LYS A 161 -4.62 34.95 -43.87
C LYS A 161 -4.61 33.42 -43.88
N VAL A 162 -5.75 32.82 -43.52
CA VAL A 162 -5.95 31.37 -43.50
C VAL A 162 -6.44 30.92 -44.87
N ASP A 163 -5.81 29.90 -45.45
CA ASP A 163 -6.21 29.29 -46.72
C ASP A 163 -7.28 28.21 -46.47
N PRO A 164 -8.55 28.39 -46.90
CA PRO A 164 -9.67 27.54 -46.51
C PRO A 164 -9.51 26.07 -46.89
N ILE A 165 -8.79 25.79 -47.98
CA ILE A 165 -8.62 24.45 -48.53
C ILE A 165 -7.73 23.59 -47.61
N SER A 166 -6.74 24.19 -46.97
CA SER A 166 -5.80 23.49 -46.08
C SER A 166 -6.49 23.05 -44.77
N GLU A 167 -7.40 23.85 -44.22
CA GLU A 167 -8.19 23.49 -43.05
C GLU A 167 -9.23 22.40 -43.36
N ILE A 168 -9.92 22.46 -44.50
CA ILE A 168 -10.90 21.44 -44.88
C ILE A 168 -10.22 20.07 -45.03
N THR A 169 -9.00 20.04 -45.59
CA THR A 169 -8.24 18.81 -45.79
C THR A 169 -7.78 18.23 -44.45
N ASN A 170 -7.29 19.07 -43.54
CA ASN A 170 -6.84 18.65 -42.21
C ASN A 170 -8.01 18.17 -41.35
N ALA A 171 -9.14 18.91 -41.35
CA ALA A 171 -10.35 18.55 -40.61
C ALA A 171 -10.90 17.19 -41.06
N ARG A 172 -10.92 16.93 -42.38
CA ARG A 172 -11.38 15.66 -42.95
C ARG A 172 -10.50 14.49 -42.51
N ASN A 173 -9.18 14.64 -42.53
CA ASN A 173 -8.25 13.61 -42.08
C ASN A 173 -8.41 13.27 -40.58
N THR A 174 -8.58 14.28 -39.72
CA THR A 174 -8.86 14.06 -38.29
C THR A 174 -10.19 13.34 -38.07
N GLN A 175 -11.22 13.68 -38.85
CA GLN A 175 -12.52 13.04 -38.72
C GLN A 175 -12.48 11.57 -39.18
N SER A 176 -11.76 11.26 -40.26
CA SER A 176 -11.54 9.89 -40.75
C SER A 176 -10.80 9.00 -39.74
N GLN A 177 -9.76 9.52 -39.08
CA GLN A 177 -9.02 8.78 -38.05
C GLN A 177 -9.88 8.52 -36.80
N SER A 178 -10.68 9.50 -36.39
CA SER A 178 -11.56 9.35 -35.22
C SER A 178 -12.71 8.36 -35.42
N GLN A 179 -13.25 8.26 -36.64
CA GLN A 179 -14.29 7.27 -36.96
C GLN A 179 -13.71 5.87 -37.09
N ALA A 180 -12.51 5.71 -37.68
CA ALA A 180 -11.83 4.42 -37.77
C ALA A 180 -11.49 3.86 -36.38
N ALA A 181 -11.01 4.70 -35.46
CA ALA A 181 -10.69 4.29 -34.09
C ALA A 181 -11.94 3.80 -33.32
N LYS A 182 -13.07 4.50 -33.43
CA LYS A 182 -14.32 4.09 -32.77
C LYS A 182 -14.90 2.77 -33.28
N PHE A 183 -14.76 2.48 -34.58
CA PHE A 183 -15.26 1.24 -35.17
C PHE A 183 -14.41 0.01 -34.79
N LEU A 184 -13.14 0.21 -34.47
CA LEU A 184 -12.21 -0.85 -34.04
C LEU A 184 -12.36 -1.20 -32.55
N GLU A 185 -12.84 -0.28 -31.71
CA GLU A 185 -12.98 -0.50 -30.25
C GLU A 185 -14.31 -1.19 -29.84
N GLU A 186 -15.29 -1.28 -30.73
CA GLU A 186 -16.67 -1.66 -30.36
C GLU A 186 -16.96 -3.18 -30.11
N PRO A 187 -16.24 -4.19 -30.64
CA PRO A 187 -16.64 -5.60 -30.42
C PRO A 187 -16.09 -6.25 -29.13
N GLU A 188 -15.06 -5.69 -28.49
CA GLU A 188 -14.40 -6.35 -27.35
C GLU A 188 -15.07 -6.06 -25.99
N SER A 189 -15.67 -4.89 -25.84
CA SER A 189 -16.26 -4.44 -24.57
C SER A 189 -17.63 -5.07 -24.31
N ASP A 190 -18.43 -5.27 -25.36
CA ASP A 190 -19.79 -5.81 -25.24
C ASP A 190 -19.80 -7.31 -24.92
N ASN A 191 -18.83 -8.07 -25.41
CA ASN A 191 -18.77 -9.51 -25.17
C ASN A 191 -18.39 -9.83 -23.69
N LYS A 192 -17.55 -8.99 -23.06
CA LYS A 192 -17.26 -9.06 -21.62
C LYS A 192 -18.42 -8.60 -20.75
N LEU A 193 -19.15 -7.58 -21.18
CA LEU A 193 -20.28 -7.06 -20.41
C LEU A 193 -21.49 -8.01 -20.45
N ASN A 194 -21.77 -8.60 -21.61
CA ASN A 194 -22.87 -9.55 -21.76
C ASN A 194 -22.60 -10.88 -21.04
N SER A 195 -21.37 -11.40 -21.10
CA SER A 195 -20.98 -12.59 -20.31
C SER A 195 -21.05 -12.35 -18.80
N ALA A 196 -20.63 -11.18 -18.32
CA ALA A 196 -20.74 -10.82 -16.90
C ALA A 196 -22.20 -10.68 -16.42
N LYS A 197 -23.10 -10.14 -17.28
CA LYS A 197 -24.54 -10.04 -17.00
C LYS A 197 -25.19 -11.42 -16.92
N THR A 198 -24.90 -12.33 -17.85
CA THR A 198 -25.44 -13.70 -17.85
C THR A 198 -25.01 -14.50 -16.61
N VAL A 199 -23.75 -14.41 -16.21
CA VAL A 199 -23.24 -15.10 -15.00
C VAL A 199 -23.90 -14.57 -13.72
N ARG A 200 -24.16 -13.26 -13.65
CA ARG A 200 -24.82 -12.64 -12.50
C ARG A 200 -26.29 -13.06 -12.39
N GLU A 201 -27.01 -13.13 -13.51
CA GLU A 201 -28.40 -13.62 -13.52
C GLU A 201 -28.52 -15.09 -13.13
N GLN A 202 -27.57 -15.94 -13.54
CA GLN A 202 -27.54 -17.35 -13.13
C GLN A 202 -27.38 -17.50 -11.62
N ARG A 203 -26.44 -16.75 -11.00
CA ARG A 203 -26.26 -16.77 -9.54
C ARG A 203 -27.50 -16.30 -8.76
N ILE A 204 -28.21 -15.29 -9.27
CA ILE A 204 -29.42 -14.78 -8.60
C ILE A 204 -30.52 -15.85 -8.64
N LYS A 205 -30.71 -16.54 -9.77
CA LYS A 205 -31.67 -17.64 -9.90
C LYS A 205 -31.33 -18.82 -8.98
N GLU A 206 -30.06 -19.22 -8.90
CA GLU A 206 -29.61 -20.27 -7.99
C GLU A 206 -29.87 -19.91 -6.52
N MET A 207 -29.64 -18.66 -6.16
CA MET A 207 -29.87 -18.17 -4.80
C MET A 207 -31.37 -18.13 -4.46
N ASP A 208 -32.21 -17.70 -5.40
CA ASP A 208 -33.67 -17.71 -5.23
C ASP A 208 -34.24 -19.15 -5.16
N GLU A 209 -33.69 -20.09 -5.93
CA GLU A 209 -34.06 -21.51 -5.83
C GLU A 209 -33.66 -22.10 -4.47
N MET A 210 -32.46 -21.79 -3.96
CA MET A 210 -32.06 -22.20 -2.62
C MET A 210 -32.97 -21.61 -1.53
N ILE A 211 -33.34 -20.33 -1.64
CA ILE A 211 -34.25 -19.68 -0.70
C ILE A 211 -35.62 -20.35 -0.74
N LYS A 212 -36.13 -20.68 -1.93
CA LYS A 212 -37.40 -21.40 -2.09
C LYS A 212 -37.33 -22.80 -1.50
N MET A 213 -36.25 -23.54 -1.76
CA MET A 213 -36.02 -24.90 -1.24
C MET A 213 -35.95 -24.89 0.29
N SER A 214 -35.24 -23.91 0.87
CA SER A 214 -35.09 -23.75 2.32
C SER A 214 -36.41 -23.40 3.02
N ARG A 215 -37.30 -22.66 2.35
CA ARG A 215 -38.66 -22.37 2.82
C ARG A 215 -39.53 -23.62 2.77
N THR A 216 -39.46 -24.41 1.71
CA THR A 216 -40.24 -25.67 1.61
C THR A 216 -39.79 -26.72 2.63
N THR A 217 -38.49 -26.83 2.91
CA THR A 217 -37.97 -27.73 3.95
C THR A 217 -38.36 -27.29 5.36
N ASN A 218 -38.54 -25.99 5.62
CA ASN A 218 -39.02 -25.49 6.91
C ASN A 218 -40.56 -25.52 7.07
N LEU A 219 -41.32 -25.70 5.98
CA LEU A 219 -42.79 -25.78 5.98
C LEU A 219 -43.31 -27.23 5.95
N ALA A 220 -42.45 -28.22 5.68
CA ALA A 220 -42.77 -29.64 5.89
C ALA A 220 -42.77 -29.95 7.40
N LYS A 221 -43.92 -29.74 8.04
CA LYS A 221 -44.18 -30.21 9.40
C LYS A 221 -44.03 -31.74 9.45
N PRO A 222 -43.47 -32.33 10.52
CA PRO A 222 -43.44 -33.78 10.68
C PRO A 222 -44.89 -34.30 10.72
N ASP A 223 -45.15 -35.38 9.98
CA ASP A 223 -46.45 -36.01 9.89
C ASP A 223 -46.97 -36.40 11.29
N GLU A 224 -48.26 -36.16 11.52
CA GLU A 224 -48.94 -36.39 12.80
C GLU A 224 -48.90 -37.86 13.27
N GLU A 225 -48.59 -38.80 12.35
CA GLU A 225 -48.41 -40.22 12.65
C GLU A 225 -47.13 -40.49 13.47
N SER A 226 -46.00 -39.86 13.15
CA SER A 226 -44.73 -40.11 13.85
C SER A 226 -44.72 -39.59 15.29
N VAL A 227 -45.53 -38.57 15.59
CA VAL A 227 -45.71 -38.03 16.95
C VAL A 227 -46.63 -38.92 17.80
N ARG A 228 -47.51 -39.72 17.17
CA ARG A 228 -48.39 -40.68 17.86
C ARG A 228 -47.64 -41.97 18.23
N GLU A 229 -46.75 -42.48 17.37
CA GLU A 229 -45.91 -43.64 17.67
C GLU A 229 -44.89 -43.39 18.80
N LEU A 230 -44.30 -42.19 18.86
CA LEU A 230 -43.37 -41.83 19.95
C LEU A 230 -44.07 -41.62 21.29
N LYS A 231 -45.38 -41.33 21.31
CA LYS A 231 -46.17 -41.22 22.55
C LYS A 231 -46.66 -42.58 23.05
N SER A 232 -46.89 -43.56 22.19
CA SER A 232 -47.27 -44.92 22.62
C SER A 232 -46.11 -45.73 23.19
N LEU A 233 -44.87 -45.46 22.78
CA LEU A 233 -43.67 -46.13 23.29
C LEU A 233 -43.19 -45.66 24.67
N ASN A 234 -43.71 -44.54 25.16
CA ASN A 234 -43.22 -43.88 26.39
C ASN A 234 -44.17 -44.03 27.59
N ILE A 235 -45.14 -44.96 27.51
CA ILE A 235 -46.15 -45.24 28.54
C ILE A 235 -45.92 -46.62 29.22
N GLU A 236 -44.97 -47.44 28.75
CA GLU A 236 -44.73 -48.81 29.28
C GLU A 236 -43.50 -48.96 30.21
N THR A 237 -43.05 -47.91 30.90
CA THR A 237 -42.07 -48.01 32.01
C THR A 237 -42.47 -47.12 33.16
#